data_AF-A0A3N1AZ71-F1
#
_entry.id   AF-A0A3N1AZ71-F1
#
_cell.length_a   1.000
_cell.length_b   1.000
_cell.length_c   1.000
_cell.angle_alpha   90.00
_cell.angle_beta   90.00
_cell.angle_gamma   90.00
#
_symmetry.space_group_name_H-M   'P 1'
#
loop_
_entity.id
_entity.type
_entity.pdbx_description
1 polymer ?
#
loop_
_entity_poly.entity_id
_entity_poly.type
_entity_poly.pdbx_seq_one_letter_code
_entity_poly.pdbx_strand_id
1 'polypeptide(L)'
;MSTSFDTSSRRTTALRLIVLGAVTLVVLAAVAFGGNYLWQLRFGPTPASTADCELAQQLFDRAITAPTDPAEAEEWEQGLRRIRYAEFVNEGISTEVGRFIYWSRVKATGEGERPTPAEVTEMRRNAEGHCAGSGVELTIPELAF
;
A
#
# COMPACT_ATOMS: atom_id res chain seq x y z
N MET A 1 28.19 57.64 -20.54
CA MET A 1 28.80 56.91 -19.41
C MET A 1 27.66 56.32 -18.58
N SER A 2 27.04 55.26 -19.09
CA SER A 2 27.25 53.84 -18.74
C SER A 2 26.48 53.42 -17.49
N THR A 3 25.28 52.90 -17.75
CA THR A 3 24.28 52.29 -16.87
C THR A 3 24.72 50.92 -16.33
N SER A 4 25.87 50.84 -15.67
CA SER A 4 26.44 49.55 -15.21
C SER A 4 26.13 49.16 -13.76
N PHE A 5 25.56 50.06 -12.94
CA PHE A 5 25.31 49.77 -11.51
C PHE A 5 23.97 49.08 -11.21
N ASP A 6 22.95 49.27 -12.06
CA ASP A 6 21.60 48.73 -11.82
C ASP A 6 21.49 47.22 -12.18
N THR A 7 22.19 46.79 -13.24
CA THR A 7 22.23 45.38 -13.67
C THR A 7 22.96 44.46 -12.70
N SER A 8 24.02 44.93 -12.05
CA SER A 8 24.78 44.14 -11.06
C SER A 8 23.92 43.83 -9.84
N SER A 9 23.24 44.84 -9.27
CA SER A 9 22.38 44.73 -8.09
C SER A 9 21.15 43.84 -8.32
N ARG A 10 20.50 43.96 -9.49
CA ARG A 10 19.38 43.09 -9.87
C ARG A 10 19.81 41.64 -10.07
N ARG A 11 21.01 41.39 -10.60
CA ARG A 11 21.56 40.04 -10.81
C ARG A 11 21.89 39.35 -9.48
N THR A 12 22.46 40.06 -8.50
CA THR A 12 22.68 39.52 -7.15
C THR A 12 21.37 39.28 -6.41
N THR A 13 20.37 40.14 -6.59
CA THR A 13 19.05 39.96 -5.98
C THR A 13 18.31 38.75 -6.59
N ALA A 14 18.36 38.58 -7.92
CA ALA A 14 17.80 37.41 -8.61
C ALA A 14 18.47 36.10 -8.19
N LEU A 15 19.81 36.08 -8.08
CA LEU A 15 20.56 34.92 -7.57
C LEU A 15 20.17 34.56 -6.14
N ARG A 16 20.01 35.54 -5.26
CA ARG A 16 19.56 35.31 -3.88
C ARG A 16 18.16 34.72 -3.82
N LEU A 17 17.24 35.19 -4.66
CA LEU A 17 15.88 34.66 -4.74
C LEU A 17 15.84 33.23 -5.29
N ILE A 18 16.68 32.91 -6.28
CA ILE A 18 16.82 31.54 -6.80
C ILE A 18 17.36 30.59 -5.72
N VAL A 19 18.39 31.01 -4.98
CA VAL A 19 18.97 30.21 -3.89
C VAL A 19 17.94 30.01 -2.77
N LEU A 20 17.22 31.06 -2.36
CA LEU A 20 16.13 30.95 -1.38
C LEU A 20 15.01 30.02 -1.86
N GLY A 21 14.63 30.12 -3.13
CA GLY A 21 13.63 29.24 -3.74
C GLY A 21 14.07 27.77 -3.75
N ALA A 22 15.33 27.50 -4.11
CA ALA A 22 15.90 26.17 -4.11
C ALA A 22 16.00 25.59 -2.69
N VAL A 23 16.46 26.36 -1.70
CA VAL A 23 16.52 25.94 -0.30
C VAL A 23 15.12 25.64 0.23
N THR A 24 14.13 26.48 -0.09
CA THR A 24 12.74 26.28 0.33
C THR A 24 12.18 24.98 -0.24
N LEU A 25 12.41 24.70 -1.52
CA LEU A 25 12.02 23.43 -2.15
C LEU A 25 12.67 22.21 -1.49
N VAL A 26 13.96 22.30 -1.16
CA VAL A 26 14.68 21.20 -0.47
C VAL A 26 14.11 20.98 0.93
N VAL A 27 13.84 22.04 1.68
CA VAL A 27 13.24 21.95 3.03
C VAL A 27 11.83 21.38 2.95
N LEU A 28 11.00 21.82 2.01
CA LEU A 28 9.65 21.29 1.82
C LEU A 28 9.67 19.81 1.41
N ALA A 29 10.59 19.41 0.52
CA ALA A 29 10.78 18.01 0.18
C ALA A 29 11.22 17.19 1.40
N ALA A 30 12.21 17.65 2.16
CA ALA A 30 12.68 16.97 3.37
C ALA A 30 11.58 16.84 4.43
N VAL A 31 10.74 17.87 4.62
CA VAL A 31 9.60 17.85 5.54
C VAL A 31 8.50 16.90 5.03
N ALA A 32 8.22 16.87 3.74
CA ALA A 32 7.24 15.94 3.16
C ALA A 32 7.68 14.48 3.32
N PHE A 33 8.93 14.16 3.00
CA PHE A 33 9.48 12.80 3.17
C PHE A 33 9.62 12.41 4.65
N GLY A 34 10.17 13.29 5.49
CA GLY A 34 10.35 13.05 6.92
C GLY A 34 9.01 12.97 7.67
N GLY A 35 8.06 13.82 7.31
CA GLY A 35 6.70 13.81 7.84
C GLY A 35 5.95 12.53 7.47
N ASN A 36 6.03 12.09 6.22
CA ASN A 36 5.41 10.83 5.78
C ASN A 36 6.04 9.60 6.49
N TYR A 37 7.36 9.59 6.68
CA TYR A 37 8.05 8.52 7.38
C TYR A 37 7.65 8.45 8.87
N LEU A 38 7.65 9.58 9.57
CA LEU A 38 7.21 9.65 10.97
C LEU A 38 5.72 9.36 11.13
N TRP A 39 4.90 9.77 10.16
CA TRP A 39 3.48 9.45 10.12
C TRP A 39 3.26 7.94 9.98
N GLN A 40 3.99 7.27 9.09
CA GLN A 40 3.93 5.81 8.98
C GLN A 40 4.47 5.11 10.24
N LEU A 41 5.51 5.61 10.89
CA LEU A 41 5.95 5.04 12.16
C LEU A 41 4.91 5.19 13.28
N ARG A 42 4.16 6.30 13.28
CA ARG A 42 3.22 6.65 14.35
C ARG A 42 1.81 6.13 14.14
N PHE A 43 1.38 6.01 12.89
CA PHE A 43 0.03 5.67 12.42
C PHE A 43 0.01 4.60 11.34
N GLY A 44 1.16 4.00 11.02
CA GLY A 44 1.22 2.94 10.02
C GLY A 44 0.54 1.65 10.47
N PRO A 45 0.54 0.64 9.59
CA PRO A 45 -0.11 -0.63 9.84
C PRO A 45 0.39 -1.20 11.17
N THR A 46 -0.52 -1.61 12.06
CA THR A 46 -0.11 -2.34 13.27
C THR A 46 0.67 -3.57 12.82
N PRO A 47 1.90 -3.78 13.32
CA PRO A 47 2.71 -4.91 12.89
C PRO A 47 2.01 -6.21 13.24
N ALA A 48 1.87 -7.09 12.27
CA ALA A 48 1.29 -8.41 12.42
C ALA A 48 2.35 -9.38 12.99
N SER A 49 1.89 -10.40 13.70
CA SER A 49 2.79 -11.44 14.21
C SER A 49 3.32 -12.30 13.05
N THR A 50 4.42 -13.03 13.28
CA THR A 50 4.91 -14.04 12.32
C THR A 50 3.81 -15.04 11.96
N ALA A 51 3.04 -15.51 12.93
CA ALA A 51 1.94 -16.45 12.72
C ALA A 51 0.81 -15.86 11.85
N ASP A 52 0.42 -14.60 12.10
CA ASP A 52 -0.55 -13.90 11.24
C ASP A 52 -0.01 -13.81 9.79
N CYS A 53 1.27 -13.47 9.61
CA CYS A 53 1.84 -13.34 8.27
C CYS A 53 1.99 -14.68 7.53
N GLU A 54 2.30 -15.76 8.23
CA GLU A 54 2.28 -17.12 7.67
C GLU A 54 0.86 -17.54 7.26
N LEU A 55 -0.14 -17.24 8.09
CA LEU A 55 -1.55 -17.47 7.76
C LEU A 55 -1.98 -16.64 6.55
N ALA A 56 -1.55 -15.38 6.48
CA ALA A 56 -1.80 -14.51 5.34
C ALA A 56 -1.24 -15.10 4.06
N GLN A 57 0.01 -15.55 4.07
CA GLN A 57 0.62 -16.22 2.92
C GLN A 57 -0.21 -17.44 2.48
N GLN A 58 -0.57 -18.32 3.43
CA GLN A 58 -1.38 -19.50 3.12
C GLN A 58 -2.74 -19.14 2.50
N LEU A 59 -3.37 -18.06 2.95
CA LEU A 59 -4.66 -17.64 2.42
C LEU A 59 -4.54 -16.95 1.05
N PHE A 60 -3.48 -16.18 0.80
CA PHE A 60 -3.17 -15.68 -0.55
C PHE A 60 -2.93 -16.83 -1.53
N ASP A 61 -2.19 -17.86 -1.12
CA ASP A 61 -1.92 -19.05 -1.95
C ASP A 61 -3.16 -19.90 -2.20
N ARG A 62 -4.10 -19.96 -1.26
CA ARG A 62 -5.40 -20.62 -1.48
C ARG A 62 -6.34 -19.79 -2.34
N ALA A 63 -6.21 -18.46 -2.31
CA ALA A 63 -7.09 -17.55 -3.02
C ALA A 63 -7.01 -17.68 -4.55
N ILE A 64 -5.87 -18.11 -5.10
CA ILE A 64 -5.71 -18.30 -6.56
C ILE A 64 -6.53 -19.46 -7.13
N THR A 65 -7.02 -20.38 -6.30
CA THR A 65 -7.83 -21.53 -6.72
C THR A 65 -9.32 -21.30 -6.47
N ALA A 66 -9.80 -20.05 -6.55
CA ALA A 66 -11.22 -19.74 -6.41
C ALA A 66 -12.06 -20.55 -7.43
N PRO A 67 -13.13 -21.23 -6.99
CA PRO A 67 -14.04 -21.95 -7.90
C PRO A 67 -14.70 -21.01 -8.90
N THR A 68 -15.03 -21.52 -10.09
CA THR A 68 -15.74 -20.76 -11.13
C THR A 68 -17.26 -20.87 -11.01
N ASP A 69 -17.77 -21.93 -10.38
CA ASP A 69 -19.21 -22.04 -10.09
C ASP A 69 -19.60 -21.04 -8.98
N PRO A 70 -20.62 -20.18 -9.18
CA PRO A 70 -20.96 -19.15 -8.20
C PRO A 70 -21.33 -19.67 -6.81
N ALA A 71 -22.01 -20.81 -6.71
CA ALA A 71 -22.43 -21.35 -5.42
C ALA A 71 -21.23 -21.94 -4.68
N GLU A 72 -20.38 -22.70 -5.37
CA GLU A 72 -19.15 -23.23 -4.79
C GLU A 72 -18.19 -22.10 -4.38
N ALA A 73 -18.10 -21.04 -5.19
CA ALA A 73 -17.21 -19.90 -4.93
C ALA A 73 -17.67 -19.08 -3.71
N GLU A 74 -18.97 -18.96 -3.49
CA GLU A 74 -19.54 -18.32 -2.30
C GLU A 74 -19.27 -19.15 -1.03
N GLU A 75 -19.49 -20.46 -1.07
CA GLU A 75 -19.18 -21.35 0.06
C GLU A 75 -17.68 -21.35 0.39
N TRP A 76 -16.85 -21.35 -0.65
CA TRP A 76 -15.40 -21.24 -0.56
C TRP A 76 -14.97 -19.93 0.12
N GLU A 77 -15.48 -18.78 -0.33
CA GLU A 77 -15.18 -17.49 0.28
C GLU A 77 -15.61 -17.47 1.75
N GLN A 78 -16.81 -17.96 2.06
CA GLN A 78 -17.29 -18.04 3.44
C GLN A 78 -16.40 -18.94 4.31
N GLY A 79 -15.87 -20.04 3.75
CA GLY A 79 -14.90 -20.90 4.42
C GLY A 79 -13.62 -20.16 4.78
N LEU A 80 -13.03 -19.44 3.83
CA LEU A 80 -11.82 -18.65 4.08
C LEU A 80 -12.10 -17.48 5.02
N ARG A 81 -13.29 -16.86 4.95
CA ARG A 81 -13.72 -15.80 5.87
C ARG A 81 -13.83 -16.30 7.31
N ARG A 82 -14.31 -17.52 7.53
CA ARG A 82 -14.35 -18.13 8.88
C ARG A 82 -12.95 -18.30 9.46
N ILE A 83 -12.00 -18.81 8.66
CA ILE A 83 -10.58 -18.92 9.05
C ILE A 83 -10.06 -17.54 9.44
N ARG A 84 -10.29 -16.52 8.59
CA ARG A 84 -9.82 -15.16 8.85
C ARG A 84 -10.26 -14.59 10.18
N TYR A 85 -11.54 -14.72 10.52
CA TYR A 85 -12.07 -14.17 11.77
C TYR A 85 -11.76 -15.02 12.99
N ALA A 86 -11.44 -16.30 12.82
CA ALA A 86 -11.09 -17.19 13.92
C ALA A 86 -9.60 -17.12 14.28
N GLU A 87 -8.73 -16.96 13.27
CA GLU A 87 -7.29 -17.21 13.44
C GLU A 87 -6.42 -15.95 13.38
N PHE A 88 -6.83 -14.89 12.67
CA PHE A 88 -6.06 -13.65 12.68
C PHE A 88 -6.22 -12.92 14.01
N VAL A 89 -5.09 -12.55 14.62
CA VAL A 89 -5.05 -11.59 15.72
C VAL A 89 -4.99 -10.17 15.19
N ASN A 90 -4.25 -9.96 14.10
CA ASN A 90 -4.14 -8.65 13.47
C ASN A 90 -5.25 -8.43 12.41
N GLU A 91 -6.19 -7.54 12.74
CA GLU A 91 -7.33 -7.22 11.87
C GLU A 91 -6.94 -6.54 10.55
N GLY A 92 -5.79 -5.86 10.52
CA GLY A 92 -5.32 -5.15 9.33
C GLY A 92 -4.89 -6.10 8.22
N ILE A 93 -3.97 -7.04 8.51
CA ILE A 93 -3.61 -8.08 7.54
C ILE A 93 -4.82 -8.98 7.20
N SER A 94 -5.68 -9.27 8.18
CA SER A 94 -6.93 -9.99 7.95
C SER A 94 -7.80 -9.27 6.91
N THR A 95 -7.90 -7.94 6.99
CA THR A 95 -8.67 -7.11 6.05
C THR A 95 -8.14 -7.22 4.62
N GLU A 96 -6.82 -7.07 4.45
CA GLU A 96 -6.20 -7.10 3.11
C GLU A 96 -6.29 -8.50 2.46
N VAL A 97 -6.07 -9.57 3.23
CA VAL A 97 -6.31 -10.96 2.78
C VAL A 97 -7.78 -11.13 2.35
N GLY A 98 -8.70 -10.49 3.05
CA GLY A 98 -10.12 -10.51 2.70
C GLY A 98 -10.47 -9.90 1.37
N ARG A 99 -9.92 -8.71 1.10
CA ARG A 99 -10.10 -8.03 -0.19
C ARG A 99 -9.60 -8.91 -1.32
N PHE A 100 -8.44 -9.54 -1.13
CA PHE A 100 -7.86 -10.44 -2.13
C PHE A 100 -8.73 -11.68 -2.40
N ILE A 101 -9.22 -12.35 -1.36
CA ILE A 101 -10.12 -13.51 -1.50
C ILE A 101 -11.40 -13.11 -2.25
N TYR A 102 -12.04 -12.01 -1.83
CA TYR A 102 -13.24 -11.51 -2.49
C TYR A 102 -12.98 -11.24 -3.98
N TRP A 103 -11.92 -10.51 -4.32
CA TRP A 103 -11.60 -10.23 -5.72
C TRP A 103 -11.15 -11.46 -6.51
N SER A 104 -10.57 -12.46 -5.85
CA SER A 104 -10.29 -13.76 -6.48
C SER A 104 -11.59 -14.49 -6.85
N ARG A 105 -12.61 -14.43 -5.98
CA ARG A 105 -13.97 -14.89 -6.30
C ARG A 105 -14.54 -14.12 -7.49
N VAL A 106 -14.53 -12.79 -7.45
CA VAL A 106 -15.02 -11.93 -8.55
C VAL A 106 -14.33 -12.25 -9.87
N LYS A 107 -13.02 -12.52 -9.84
CA LYS A 107 -12.25 -12.93 -11.02
C LYS A 107 -12.71 -14.27 -11.58
N ALA A 108 -12.93 -15.25 -10.70
CA ALA A 108 -13.29 -16.61 -11.10
C ALA A 108 -14.73 -16.74 -11.62
N THR A 109 -15.68 -16.04 -11.00
CA THR A 109 -17.11 -16.13 -11.34
C THR A 109 -17.57 -15.04 -12.30
N GLY A 110 -16.87 -13.91 -12.36
CA GLY A 110 -17.32 -12.71 -13.06
C GLY A 110 -18.38 -11.91 -12.29
N GLU A 111 -18.75 -12.30 -11.07
CA GLU A 111 -19.78 -11.66 -10.26
C GLU A 111 -19.20 -10.78 -9.15
N GLY A 112 -19.63 -9.52 -9.09
CA GLY A 112 -19.21 -8.55 -8.08
C GLY A 112 -18.41 -7.39 -8.65
N GLU A 113 -17.91 -6.54 -7.76
CA GLU A 113 -17.14 -5.36 -8.14
C GLU A 113 -15.67 -5.71 -8.32
N ARG A 114 -15.13 -5.39 -9.51
CA ARG A 114 -13.70 -5.57 -9.80
C ARG A 114 -12.90 -4.42 -9.17
N PRO A 115 -11.74 -4.69 -8.59
CA PRO A 115 -10.87 -3.64 -8.10
C PRO A 115 -10.28 -2.84 -9.26
N THR A 116 -10.02 -1.57 -8.99
CA THR A 116 -9.10 -0.77 -9.79
C THR A 116 -7.65 -1.23 -9.58
N PRO A 117 -6.74 -0.98 -10.54
CA PRO A 117 -5.31 -1.29 -10.34
C PRO A 117 -4.69 -0.58 -9.12
N ALA A 118 -5.18 0.61 -8.78
CA ALA A 118 -4.75 1.36 -7.62
C ALA A 118 -5.12 0.65 -6.31
N GLU A 119 -6.33 0.09 -6.22
CA GLU A 119 -6.79 -0.67 -5.04
C GLU A 119 -6.02 -1.98 -4.86
N VAL A 120 -5.69 -2.69 -5.94
CA VAL A 120 -4.83 -3.88 -5.88
C VAL A 120 -3.43 -3.49 -5.37
N THR A 121 -2.86 -2.41 -5.89
CA THR A 121 -1.54 -1.92 -5.48
C THR A 121 -1.53 -1.50 -4.00
N GLU A 122 -2.58 -0.80 -3.56
CA GLU A 122 -2.75 -0.39 -2.18
C GLU A 122 -2.91 -1.58 -1.24
N MET A 123 -3.76 -2.54 -1.57
CA MET A 123 -3.95 -3.77 -0.78
C MET A 123 -2.62 -4.50 -0.58
N ARG A 124 -1.85 -4.67 -1.66
CA ARG A 124 -0.51 -5.31 -1.59
C ARG A 124 0.43 -4.56 -0.66
N ARG A 125 0.56 -3.25 -0.86
CA ARG A 125 1.41 -2.39 -0.02
C ARG A 125 1.00 -2.45 1.45
N ASN A 126 -0.29 -2.48 1.74
CA ASN A 126 -0.80 -2.55 3.11
C ASN A 126 -0.50 -3.91 3.74
N ALA A 127 -0.74 -5.02 3.03
CA ALA A 127 -0.43 -6.37 3.49
C ALA A 127 1.08 -6.52 3.77
N GLU A 128 1.92 -6.11 2.82
CA GLU A 128 3.38 -6.07 2.98
C GLU A 128 3.79 -5.18 4.17
N GLY A 129 3.14 -4.03 4.34
CA GLY A 129 3.36 -3.11 5.46
C GLY A 129 3.00 -3.71 6.83
N HIS A 130 1.91 -4.45 6.93
CA HIS A 130 1.55 -5.17 8.16
C HIS A 130 2.57 -6.25 8.52
N CYS A 131 3.13 -6.93 7.51
CA CYS A 131 4.11 -8.00 7.72
C CYS A 131 5.56 -7.53 7.74
N ALA A 132 5.80 -6.23 7.56
CA ALA A 132 7.13 -5.64 7.67
C ALA A 132 7.70 -5.86 9.08
N GLY A 133 8.80 -6.60 9.16
CA GLY A 133 9.46 -6.93 10.43
C GLY A 133 8.96 -8.21 11.12
N SER A 134 7.99 -8.92 10.54
CA SER A 134 7.53 -10.24 11.04
C SER A 134 8.52 -11.39 10.78
N GLY A 135 9.48 -11.18 9.87
CA GLY A 135 10.36 -12.24 9.34
C GLY A 135 9.75 -13.05 8.20
N VAL A 136 8.49 -12.79 7.83
CA VAL A 136 7.79 -13.43 6.72
C VAL A 136 7.77 -12.48 5.52
N GLU A 137 8.21 -12.96 4.36
CA GLU A 137 8.08 -12.25 3.09
C GLU A 137 6.80 -12.72 2.38
N LEU A 138 5.86 -11.80 2.16
CA LEU A 138 4.62 -12.12 1.47
C LEU A 138 4.84 -12.18 -0.04
N THR A 139 4.47 -13.31 -0.65
CA THR A 139 4.33 -13.46 -2.10
C THR A 139 2.85 -13.41 -2.43
N ILE A 140 2.35 -12.23 -2.77
CA ILE A 140 0.94 -12.02 -3.12
C ILE A 140 0.75 -12.24 -4.63
N PRO A 141 -0.07 -13.22 -5.05
CA PRO A 141 -0.28 -13.51 -6.47
C PRO A 141 -0.95 -12.35 -7.23
N GLU A 142 -0.77 -12.33 -8.55
CA GLU A 142 -1.34 -11.27 -9.37
C GLU A 142 -2.85 -11.45 -9.64
N LEU A 143 -3.63 -10.40 -9.35
CA LEU A 143 -5.03 -10.28 -9.71
C LEU A 143 -5.19 -9.59 -11.07
N ALA A 144 -4.92 -10.31 -12.17
CA ALA A 144 -5.25 -9.86 -13.52
C ALA A 144 -6.73 -10.12 -13.87
N PHE A 145 -7.42 -9.12 -14.43
CA PHE A 145 -8.86 -9.09 -14.77
C PHE A 145 -9.14 -8.81 -16.24
#